data_AF-A0A9D4CTE7-F1
#
_entry.id   AF-A0A9D4CTE7-F1
#
_cell.length_a   1.000
_cell.length_b   1.000
_cell.length_c   1.000
_cell.angle_alpha   90.00
_cell.angle_beta   90.00
_cell.angle_gamma   90.00
#
_symmetry.space_group_name_H-M   'P 1'
#
loop_
_entity.id
_entity.type
_entity.pdbx_description
1 polymer ?
#
loop_
_entity_poly.entity_id
_entity_poly.type
_entity_poly.pdbx_seq_one_letter_code
_entity_poly.pdbx_strand_id
1 'polypeptide(L)'
;MRSLPGGLGNLFRVLRLAETPALGLFARNLYAFKSIQSHVGCGGRPNYSVSEYISTSASLTKVLDFASLKAKNDAEVVIVEIDVGCLRRHGIPIVDLRDATKQQLPE
;
A
#
# COMPACT_ATOMS: atom_id res chain seq x y z
N MET A 1 21.52 -10.75 -7.67
CA MET A 1 20.93 -9.52 -7.10
C MET A 1 21.19 -9.49 -5.61
N ARG A 2 21.95 -8.50 -5.10
CA ARG A 2 22.25 -8.38 -3.67
C ARG A 2 21.19 -7.50 -3.03
N SER A 3 20.37 -8.05 -2.12
CA SER A 3 19.56 -7.21 -1.22
C SER A 3 20.47 -6.68 -0.11
N LEU A 4 20.37 -5.38 0.17
CA LEU A 4 21.05 -4.77 1.30
C LEU A 4 20.29 -5.07 2.60
N PRO A 5 20.98 -5.33 3.72
CA PRO A 5 20.34 -5.57 5.01
C PRO A 5 19.62 -4.29 5.46
N GLY A 6 18.30 -4.35 5.58
CA GLY A 6 17.45 -3.25 6.06
C GLY A 6 16.80 -2.37 4.98
N GLY A 7 17.06 -2.60 3.70
CA GLY A 7 16.36 -1.91 2.62
C GLY A 7 15.03 -2.61 2.31
N LEU A 8 13.89 -1.92 2.47
CA LEU A 8 12.69 -2.25 1.72
C LEU A 8 13.12 -2.39 0.25
N GLY A 9 13.01 -3.60 -0.31
CA GLY A 9 13.20 -3.85 -1.74
C GLY A 9 12.06 -3.22 -2.53
N ASN A 10 11.58 -3.88 -3.56
CA ASN A 10 10.37 -3.40 -4.25
C ASN A 10 9.12 -3.64 -3.39
N LEU A 11 8.15 -2.74 -3.53
CA LEU A 11 6.82 -2.87 -2.94
C LEU A 11 5.83 -3.32 -4.00
N PHE A 12 4.82 -4.06 -3.57
CA PHE A 12 3.78 -4.59 -4.43
C PHE A 12 2.41 -4.07 -4.00
N ARG A 13 1.54 -3.79 -4.98
CA ARG A 13 0.20 -3.29 -4.73
C ARG A 13 -0.80 -3.92 -5.69
N VAL A 14 -1.94 -4.36 -5.15
CA VAL A 14 -3.14 -4.64 -5.95
C VAL A 14 -3.80 -3.32 -6.31
N LEU A 15 -4.00 -3.08 -7.61
CA LEU A 15 -4.77 -1.95 -8.09
C LEU A 15 -6.28 -2.17 -7.88
N ARG A 16 -6.97 -1.08 -7.59
CA ARG A 16 -8.43 -0.99 -7.67
C ARG A 16 -8.83 -0.91 -9.15
N LEU A 17 -10.02 -1.42 -9.47
CA LEU A 17 -10.56 -1.37 -10.83
C LEU A 17 -10.63 0.04 -11.44
N ALA A 18 -10.79 1.06 -10.60
CA ALA A 18 -10.84 2.46 -11.03
C ALA A 18 -9.45 3.14 -11.14
N GLU A 19 -8.35 2.45 -10.82
CA GLU A 19 -6.99 3.01 -10.93
C GLU A 19 -6.42 2.78 -12.33
N THR A 20 -5.86 3.83 -12.92
CA THR A 20 -5.16 3.77 -14.20
C THR A 20 -3.67 4.01 -13.97
N PRO A 21 -2.81 2.97 -13.98
CA PRO A 21 -1.41 3.12 -13.57
C PRO A 21 -0.61 4.10 -14.44
N ALA A 22 -1.01 4.33 -15.70
CA ALA A 22 -0.40 5.34 -16.57
C ALA A 22 -0.53 6.79 -16.04
N LEU A 23 -1.54 7.06 -15.21
CA LEU A 23 -1.73 8.38 -14.57
C LEU A 23 -0.95 8.52 -13.27
N GLY A 24 -0.34 7.44 -12.79
CA GLY A 24 0.24 7.34 -11.46
C GLY A 24 -0.73 6.75 -10.42
N LEU A 25 -0.24 6.64 -9.18
CA LEU A 25 -1.01 6.12 -8.06
C LEU A 25 -1.50 7.27 -7.18
N PHE A 26 -2.80 7.30 -6.91
CA PHE A 26 -3.42 8.33 -6.07
C PHE A 26 -4.11 7.69 -4.87
N ALA A 27 -3.97 8.32 -3.70
CA ALA A 27 -4.80 7.98 -2.55
C ALA A 27 -6.28 8.20 -2.87
N ARG A 28 -7.19 7.54 -2.13
CA ARG A 28 -8.63 7.67 -2.42
C ARG A 28 -9.15 9.09 -2.14
N ASN A 29 -8.53 9.81 -1.20
CA ASN A 29 -8.73 11.26 -1.02
C ASN A 29 -7.43 11.86 -0.49
N LEU A 30 -6.84 12.76 -1.26
CA LEU A 30 -5.61 13.47 -0.91
C LEU A 30 -5.82 14.50 0.21
N TYR A 31 -7.08 14.88 0.49
CA TYR A 31 -7.46 15.85 1.50
C TYR A 31 -8.02 15.21 2.78
N ALA A 32 -8.00 13.89 2.85
CA ALA A 32 -8.32 13.21 4.09
C ALA A 32 -7.15 13.36 5.08
N PHE A 33 -7.48 13.45 6.37
CA PHE A 33 -6.50 13.39 7.45
C PHE A 33 -6.91 12.25 8.38
N LYS A 34 -6.27 11.10 8.24
CA LYS A 34 -6.53 9.91 9.04
C LYS A 34 -5.25 9.46 9.73
N SER A 35 -5.36 8.97 10.96
CA SER A 35 -4.21 8.32 11.60
C SER A 35 -3.85 7.04 10.85
N ILE A 36 -2.57 6.66 10.92
CA ILE A 36 -2.07 5.39 10.37
C ILE A 36 -2.89 4.22 10.93
N GLN A 37 -3.18 4.24 12.23
CA GLN A 37 -3.97 3.20 12.89
C GLN A 37 -5.40 3.13 12.32
N SER A 38 -6.05 4.27 12.09
CA SER A 38 -7.37 4.32 11.48
C SER A 38 -7.34 3.74 10.07
N HIS A 39 -6.33 4.10 9.26
CA HIS A 39 -6.14 3.56 7.91
C HIS A 39 -5.95 2.04 7.90
N VAL A 40 -5.07 1.52 8.76
CA VAL A 40 -4.81 0.08 8.86
C VAL A 40 -6.04 -0.68 9.36
N GLY A 41 -6.69 -0.19 10.41
CA GLY A 41 -7.83 -0.86 11.04
C GLY A 41 -9.15 -0.77 10.28
N CYS A 42 -9.33 0.27 9.44
CA CYS A 42 -10.59 0.54 8.77
C CYS A 42 -10.51 0.53 7.23
N GLY A 43 -9.31 0.50 6.63
CA GLY A 43 -9.12 0.64 5.18
C GLY A 43 -9.89 -0.34 4.29
N GLY A 44 -10.27 -1.50 4.84
CA GLY A 44 -11.08 -2.52 4.15
C GLY A 44 -12.60 -2.36 4.31
N ARG A 45 -13.09 -1.42 5.12
CA ARG A 45 -14.53 -1.30 5.44
C ARG A 45 -15.28 -0.55 4.33
N PRO A 46 -16.52 -0.96 3.96
CA PRO A 46 -17.29 -0.37 2.86
C PRO A 46 -17.50 1.15 2.98
N ASN A 47 -17.67 1.64 4.20
CA ASN A 47 -17.95 3.06 4.49
C ASN A 47 -16.72 3.81 5.04
N TYR A 48 -15.52 3.23 4.94
CA TYR A 48 -14.32 3.97 5.27
C TYR A 48 -14.02 4.95 4.13
N SER A 49 -14.62 6.14 4.27
CA SER A 49 -14.38 7.27 3.42
C SER A 49 -12.93 7.72 3.65
N VAL A 50 -12.09 7.22 2.74
CA VAL A 50 -10.94 7.86 2.15
C VAL A 50 -9.82 8.29 3.12
N SER A 51 -8.64 7.66 2.97
CA SER A 51 -7.40 8.09 3.63
C SER A 51 -6.44 8.70 2.60
N GLU A 52 -5.46 9.44 3.09
CA GLU A 52 -4.34 9.95 2.28
C GLU A 52 -3.29 8.88 1.95
N TYR A 53 -3.44 7.65 2.46
CA TYR A 53 -2.44 6.59 2.33
C TYR A 53 -2.72 5.65 1.16
N ILE A 54 -1.63 5.17 0.55
CA ILE A 54 -1.63 4.14 -0.48
C ILE A 54 -1.05 2.86 0.14
N SER A 55 -1.90 1.84 0.36
CA SER A 55 -1.45 0.57 0.92
C SER A 55 -0.61 -0.23 -0.09
N THR A 56 0.52 -0.76 0.39
CA THR A 56 1.43 -1.62 -0.35
C THR A 56 1.92 -2.77 0.56
N SER A 57 2.56 -3.77 -0.02
CA SER A 57 3.17 -4.89 0.71
C SER A 57 4.56 -5.19 0.16
N ALA A 58 5.51 -5.48 1.04
CA ALA A 58 6.83 -5.96 0.64
C ALA A 58 6.82 -7.45 0.23
N SER A 59 5.72 -8.17 0.47
CA SER A 59 5.58 -9.60 0.14
C SER A 59 4.65 -9.77 -1.06
N LEU A 60 5.20 -10.19 -2.21
CA LEU A 60 4.44 -10.56 -3.39
C LEU A 60 3.45 -11.71 -3.10
N THR A 61 3.86 -12.73 -2.33
CA THR A 61 2.98 -13.85 -1.97
C THR A 61 1.70 -13.38 -1.27
N LYS A 62 1.82 -12.56 -0.21
CA LYS A 62 0.67 -11.95 0.47
C LYS A 62 -0.21 -11.09 -0.44
N VAL A 63 0.36 -10.43 -1.45
CA VAL A 63 -0.39 -9.67 -2.45
C VAL A 63 -1.18 -10.58 -3.37
N LEU A 64 -0.60 -11.70 -3.79
CA LEU A 64 -1.28 -12.73 -4.58
C LEU A 64 -2.41 -13.39 -3.78
N ASP A 65 -2.17 -13.74 -2.52
CA ASP A 65 -3.20 -14.27 -1.61
C ASP A 65 -4.38 -13.29 -1.50
N PHE A 66 -4.09 -12.01 -1.29
CA PHE A 66 -5.10 -10.95 -1.20
C PHE A 66 -5.84 -10.73 -2.52
N ALA A 67 -5.13 -10.73 -3.66
CA ALA A 67 -5.72 -10.63 -4.98
C ALA A 67 -6.70 -11.77 -5.26
N SER A 68 -6.33 -12.99 -4.88
CA SER A 68 -7.16 -14.20 -5.05
C SER A 68 -8.47 -14.11 -4.26
N LEU A 69 -8.44 -13.51 -3.06
CA LEU A 69 -9.66 -13.24 -2.29
C LEU A 69 -10.56 -12.19 -2.94
N LYS A 70 -9.98 -11.24 -3.67
CA LYS A 70 -10.71 -10.17 -4.38
C LYS A 70 -11.25 -10.59 -5.74
N ALA A 71 -10.60 -11.53 -6.41
CA ALA A 71 -10.99 -12.07 -7.70
C ALA A 71 -12.27 -12.94 -7.66
N LYS A 72 -12.89 -13.14 -6.49
CA LYS A 72 -14.12 -13.94 -6.30
C LYS A 72 -15.35 -13.46 -7.09
N ASN A 73 -15.27 -12.32 -7.79
CA ASN A 73 -16.35 -11.74 -8.60
C ASN A 73 -15.95 -11.53 -10.08
N ASP A 74 -15.09 -12.39 -10.65
CA ASP A 74 -14.61 -12.33 -12.06
C ASP A 74 -13.91 -11.00 -12.45
N ALA A 75 -13.45 -10.24 -11.46
CA ALA A 75 -12.71 -9.02 -11.68
C ALA A 75 -11.23 -9.35 -11.97
N GLU A 76 -10.73 -8.93 -13.13
CA GLU A 76 -9.29 -8.93 -13.41
C GLU A 76 -8.56 -8.09 -12.35
N VAL A 77 -7.52 -8.66 -11.76
CA VAL A 77 -6.71 -8.00 -10.74
C VAL A 77 -5.36 -7.64 -11.32
N VAL A 78 -5.03 -6.35 -11.31
CA VAL A 78 -3.73 -5.86 -11.73
C VAL A 78 -2.84 -5.66 -10.50
N ILE A 79 -1.63 -6.22 -10.54
CA ILE A 79 -0.60 -6.01 -9.51
C ILE A 79 0.51 -5.16 -10.11
N VAL A 80 0.90 -4.11 -9.41
CA VAL A 80 2.05 -3.27 -9.78
C VAL A 80 3.19 -3.43 -8.79
N GLU A 81 4.39 -3.35 -9.32
CA GLU A 81 5.63 -3.25 -8.57
C GLU A 81 6.04 -1.77 -8.48
N ILE A 82 6.54 -1.38 -7.30
CA ILE A 82 6.87 -0.01 -6.95
C ILE A 82 8.33 0.02 -6.49
N ASP A 83 9.18 0.74 -7.23
CA ASP A 83 10.59 0.96 -6.88
C ASP A 83 10.71 1.90 -5.67
N VAL A 84 11.05 1.34 -4.51
CA VAL A 84 11.29 2.12 -3.28
C VAL A 84 12.47 3.07 -3.42
N GLY A 85 13.47 2.72 -4.23
CA GLY A 85 14.57 3.62 -4.55
C GLY A 85 14.07 4.89 -5.24
N CYS A 86 13.12 4.76 -6.16
CA CYS A 86 12.46 5.89 -6.81
C CYS A 86 11.70 6.75 -5.79
N LEU A 87 10.85 6.14 -4.96
CA LEU A 87 10.11 6.87 -3.92
C LEU A 87 11.04 7.69 -3.02
N ARG A 88 12.14 7.08 -2.55
CA ARG A 88 13.14 7.73 -1.70
C ARG A 88 13.85 8.89 -2.42
N ARG A 89 14.24 8.71 -3.68
CA ARG A 89 14.86 9.79 -4.48
C ARG A 89 13.95 11.00 -4.64
N HIS A 90 12.63 10.78 -4.66
CA HIS A 90 11.63 11.85 -4.76
C HIS A 90 11.11 12.34 -3.40
N GLY A 91 11.70 11.88 -2.27
CA GLY A 91 11.29 12.31 -0.94
C GLY A 91 9.87 11.88 -0.54
N ILE A 92 9.31 10.84 -1.18
CA ILE A 92 7.98 10.33 -0.87
C ILE A 92 8.04 9.58 0.48
N PRO A 93 7.28 9.99 1.50
CA PRO A 93 7.29 9.33 2.80
C PRO A 93 6.77 7.89 2.72
N ILE A 94 7.47 6.97 3.37
CA ILE A 94 7.06 5.57 3.49
C ILE A 94 6.92 5.24 4.97
N VAL A 95 5.74 4.75 5.36
CA VAL A 95 5.48 4.21 6.69
C VAL A 95 5.62 2.70 6.63
N ASP A 96 6.67 2.16 7.25
CA ASP A 96 6.85 0.71 7.36
C ASP A 96 6.16 0.19 8.62
N LEU A 97 5.06 -0.53 8.44
CA LEU A 97 4.30 -1.11 9.55
C LEU A 97 5.06 -2.22 10.30
N ARG A 98 6.18 -2.72 9.75
CA ARG A 98 7.08 -3.66 10.44
C ARG A 98 7.90 -2.97 11.53
N ASP A 99 8.10 -1.66 11.41
CA ASP A 99 8.78 -0.85 12.42
C ASP A 99 7.81 -0.43 13.53
N ALA A 100 6.52 -0.29 13.21
CA ALA A 100 5.46 0.05 14.16
C ALA A 100 5.16 -1.06 15.20
N THR A 101 5.65 -2.28 15.02
CA THR A 101 5.63 -3.30 16.11
C THR A 101 6.69 -3.06 17.18
N LYS A 102 7.58 -2.06 16.99
CA LYS A 102 8.60 -1.65 17.98
C LYS A 102 8.35 -0.29 18.63
N GLN A 103 7.37 0.48 18.15
CA GLN A 103 6.98 1.75 18.78
C GLN A 103 5.47 1.73 18.99
N GLN A 104 5.05 1.88 20.25
CA GLN A 104 3.69 2.33 20.55
C GLN A 104 3.47 3.62 19.75
N LEU A 105 2.68 3.53 18.68
CA LEU A 105 2.29 4.68 17.89
C LEU A 105 1.45 5.58 18.81
N PRO A 106 1.81 6.86 19.01
CA PRO A 106 1.06 7.74 19.89
C PRO A 106 -0.37 7.92 19.33
N GLU A 107 -1.32 7.99 20.27
CA GLU A 107 -2.75 8.17 20.05
C GLU A 107 -3.10 9.39 19.18
#